data_AF-A0AA35M6L3-F1
#
_entry.id   AF-A0AA35M6L3-F1
#
_cell.length_a   1.000
_cell.length_b   1.000
_cell.length_c   1.000
_cell.angle_alpha   90.00
_cell.angle_beta   90.00
_cell.angle_gamma   90.00
#
_symmetry.space_group_name_H-M   'P 1'
#
loop_
_entity.id
_entity.type
_entity.pdbx_description
1 polymer ?
#
loop_
_entity_poly.entity_id
_entity_poly.type
_entity_poly.pdbx_seq_one_letter_code
_entity_poly.pdbx_strand_id
1 'polypeptide(L)'
;MGAYFGKAYGVTWKFLLSTANNDMSLGVNRVVIHGYPYQTSQTSLWPGYAPFTPFGTVSNGFAGAWGPRQPQWKYATKASGYLANAQKLLQESGPSVDIAILNEDWGVTAAWDDTSLNAAGYSYQFPTPELLVRNDEVRGGRLAPNGPSYKALIVNSTAMNLETAKMILSYDQKALPIVLVGDLPTTTLSYFSDEEKQTRNMQRVLSNVQNLKTTTTARTSSDVPAALKKLGVTPLAQYSSGSNNALTTLRRIKVSGYIYWIYNGREIKSSGSIKLEGESQPFRIDLLSGLVSGMPVFSMTNGYTSVDINIASGASIAIYLGENNPFGASSLDTYLVSTTCRSHVRDGSVYVASNVSCNAKTNTGKSISLSPEDSLPSSISSFAWTLSVEDWALTVANETGADSYKTMKTNLSSIALNELRPWNEIDGLETASDIGTYRNAFDIKKNIAETRILLDVGNVEGSWGLEINGKTVTEVDWFGTEPLDVTDYIENGNNSKNI
;
A
#
# COMPACT_ATOMS: atom_id res chain seq x y z
N MET A 1 14.19 6.52 -2.68
CA MET A 1 12.92 7.04 -3.24
C MET A 1 12.97 8.56 -3.33
N GLY A 2 12.21 9.22 -4.20
CA GLY A 2 12.09 10.69 -4.17
C GLY A 2 12.90 11.46 -5.20
N ALA A 3 13.68 10.79 -6.07
CA ALA A 3 14.52 11.41 -7.10
C ALA A 3 13.95 11.18 -8.51
N TYR A 4 12.82 11.82 -8.83
CA TYR A 4 12.14 11.64 -10.12
C TYR A 4 12.63 12.66 -11.15
N PHE A 5 13.21 12.18 -12.26
CA PHE A 5 13.68 13.04 -13.35
C PHE A 5 12.53 13.80 -14.00
N GLY A 6 12.74 15.08 -14.32
CA GLY A 6 11.73 15.94 -14.97
C GLY A 6 10.56 16.36 -14.08
N LYS A 7 10.64 16.15 -12.77
CA LYS A 7 9.56 16.44 -11.80
C LYS A 7 9.93 17.50 -10.76
N ALA A 8 10.80 18.46 -11.11
CA ALA A 8 11.24 19.52 -10.20
C ALA A 8 10.05 20.25 -9.56
N TYR A 9 9.99 20.20 -8.22
CA TYR A 9 8.90 20.73 -7.39
C TYR A 9 7.47 20.25 -7.75
N GLY A 10 7.33 19.26 -8.64
CA GLY A 10 6.05 18.70 -9.08
C GLY A 10 5.65 17.40 -8.38
N VAL A 11 6.39 16.99 -7.34
CA VAL A 11 6.12 15.76 -6.57
C VAL A 11 5.45 16.12 -5.25
N THR A 12 4.26 15.58 -5.04
CA THR A 12 3.45 15.77 -3.82
C THR A 12 3.76 14.72 -2.77
N TRP A 13 3.37 14.93 -1.50
CA TRP A 13 3.45 13.86 -0.50
C TRP A 13 2.60 12.64 -0.87
N LYS A 14 1.39 12.85 -1.43
CA LYS A 14 0.53 11.76 -1.95
C LYS A 14 1.28 10.88 -2.97
N PHE A 15 1.98 11.51 -3.92
CA PHE A 15 2.78 10.80 -4.92
C PHE A 15 3.93 10.02 -4.28
N LEU A 16 4.67 10.65 -3.36
CA LEU A 16 5.78 10.00 -2.67
C LEU A 16 5.32 8.82 -1.82
N LEU A 17 4.23 8.98 -1.07
CA LEU A 17 3.62 7.92 -0.26
C LEU A 17 3.06 6.79 -1.13
N SER A 18 2.53 7.08 -2.31
CA SER A 18 2.15 6.05 -3.30
C SER A 18 3.33 5.19 -3.70
N THR A 19 4.48 5.81 -4.00
CA THR A 19 5.70 5.04 -4.29
C THR A 19 6.17 4.23 -3.08
N ALA A 20 6.08 4.81 -1.87
CA ALA A 20 6.41 4.08 -0.65
C ALA A 20 5.51 2.87 -0.41
N ASN A 21 4.22 3.03 -0.65
CA ASN A 21 3.24 1.95 -0.55
C ASN A 21 3.56 0.79 -1.49
N ASN A 22 3.93 1.09 -2.75
CA ASN A 22 4.40 0.08 -3.69
C ASN A 22 5.65 -0.64 -3.16
N ASP A 23 6.70 0.11 -2.83
CA ASP A 23 7.98 -0.44 -2.35
C ASP A 23 7.78 -1.29 -1.08
N MET A 24 6.93 -0.83 -0.16
CA MET A 24 6.59 -1.54 1.08
C MET A 24 5.79 -2.82 0.82
N SER A 25 4.88 -2.82 -0.16
CA SER A 25 4.18 -4.03 -0.59
C SER A 25 5.11 -5.08 -1.22
N LEU A 26 6.32 -4.68 -1.61
CA LEU A 26 7.40 -5.56 -2.09
C LEU A 26 8.43 -5.90 -0.99
N GLY A 27 8.23 -5.41 0.23
CA GLY A 27 9.04 -5.75 1.40
C GLY A 27 10.04 -4.70 1.87
N VAL A 28 10.11 -3.52 1.22
CA VAL A 28 10.90 -2.39 1.76
C VAL A 28 10.34 -2.00 3.13
N ASN A 29 11.18 -1.96 4.15
CA ASN A 29 10.76 -1.61 5.50
C ASN A 29 11.47 -0.35 6.05
N ARG A 30 12.28 0.32 5.23
CA ARG A 30 12.93 1.59 5.54
C ARG A 30 13.07 2.43 4.28
N VAL A 31 12.30 3.50 4.20
CA VAL A 31 12.34 4.49 3.13
C VAL A 31 13.38 5.55 3.46
N VAL A 32 14.26 5.81 2.51
CA VAL A 32 15.17 6.97 2.53
C VAL A 32 14.73 7.89 1.39
N ILE A 33 14.26 9.08 1.77
CA ILE A 33 13.82 10.11 0.83
C ILE A 33 15.05 10.85 0.31
N HIS A 34 15.21 10.85 -1.00
CA HIS A 34 16.27 11.53 -1.73
C HIS A 34 15.74 12.85 -2.29
N GLY A 35 16.15 14.02 -1.80
CA GLY A 35 16.97 14.25 -0.61
C GLY A 35 16.63 15.58 0.08
N TYR A 36 17.28 15.80 1.23
CA TYR A 36 17.27 17.04 2.02
C TYR A 36 18.60 17.77 1.80
N PRO A 37 18.75 18.57 0.73
CA PRO A 37 20.03 19.22 0.43
C PRO A 37 20.28 20.43 1.31
N TYR A 38 21.55 20.84 1.38
CA TYR A 38 21.93 22.17 1.88
C TYR A 38 21.11 23.26 1.19
N GLN A 39 20.87 24.35 1.91
CA GLN A 39 20.04 25.45 1.40
C GLN A 39 20.72 26.19 0.23
N THR A 40 22.05 26.25 0.22
CA THR A 40 22.81 27.15 -0.65
C THR A 40 24.02 26.46 -1.28
N SER A 41 24.41 26.94 -2.46
CA SER A 41 25.75 26.76 -3.02
C SER A 41 26.21 28.09 -3.64
N GLN A 42 27.50 28.20 -3.98
CA GLN A 42 28.05 29.43 -4.59
C GLN A 42 27.32 29.85 -5.87
N THR A 43 26.67 28.91 -6.56
CA THR A 43 26.07 29.10 -7.89
C THR A 43 24.59 28.76 -7.95
N SER A 44 23.98 28.28 -6.85
CA SER A 44 22.55 27.97 -6.84
C SER A 44 21.72 29.24 -6.98
N LEU A 45 20.64 29.18 -7.74
CA LEU A 45 19.60 30.22 -7.81
C LEU A 45 18.39 29.81 -6.96
N TRP A 46 17.39 30.69 -6.84
CA TRP A 46 16.10 30.34 -6.21
C TRP A 46 15.47 29.08 -6.82
N PRO A 47 14.95 28.16 -6.00
CA PRO A 47 14.75 28.20 -4.53
C PRO A 47 15.92 27.68 -3.67
N GLY A 48 17.15 27.75 -4.17
CA GLY A 48 18.39 27.38 -3.50
C GLY A 48 19.01 26.10 -4.04
N TYR A 49 20.03 25.57 -3.37
CA TYR A 49 20.75 24.39 -3.86
C TYR A 49 19.89 23.12 -3.82
N ALA A 50 20.07 22.28 -4.83
CA ALA A 50 19.55 20.93 -4.86
C ALA A 50 20.49 20.01 -5.64
N PRO A 51 20.58 18.71 -5.29
CA PRO A 51 21.55 17.81 -5.88
C PRO A 51 21.12 17.51 -7.32
N PHE A 52 22.09 17.43 -8.23
CA PHE A 52 21.89 17.27 -9.69
C PHE A 52 21.28 18.49 -10.42
N THR A 53 21.22 19.67 -9.78
CA THR A 53 20.98 20.94 -10.47
C THR A 53 22.22 21.32 -11.33
N PRO A 54 22.11 21.45 -12.66
CA PRO A 54 23.21 21.99 -13.47
C PRO A 54 23.60 23.39 -13.01
N PHE A 55 24.90 23.73 -13.05
CA PHE A 55 25.36 25.05 -12.62
C PHE A 55 24.66 26.18 -13.39
N GLY A 56 24.14 27.18 -12.67
CA GLY A 56 23.51 28.37 -13.27
C GLY A 56 22.09 28.17 -13.81
N THR A 57 21.41 27.06 -13.51
CA THR A 57 20.00 26.86 -13.88
C THR A 57 19.05 27.04 -12.69
N VAL A 58 17.81 27.41 -12.98
CA VAL A 58 16.70 27.52 -12.00
C VAL A 58 15.95 26.19 -11.80
N SER A 59 16.30 25.14 -12.56
CA SER A 59 15.62 23.85 -12.51
C SER A 59 16.51 22.79 -11.88
N ASN A 60 15.98 22.14 -10.84
CA ASN A 60 16.65 21.04 -10.14
C ASN A 60 16.81 19.77 -11.01
N GLY A 61 16.15 19.68 -12.17
CA GLY A 61 16.22 18.53 -13.09
C GLY A 61 15.58 17.22 -12.56
N PHE A 62 15.57 17.03 -11.24
CA PHE A 62 14.91 15.98 -10.49
C PHE A 62 13.83 16.58 -9.59
N ALA A 63 13.13 15.74 -8.83
CA ALA A 63 12.05 16.10 -7.89
C ALA A 63 12.43 17.13 -6.80
N GLY A 64 11.66 17.23 -5.72
CA GLY A 64 11.82 18.29 -4.72
C GLY A 64 13.14 18.24 -3.93
N ALA A 65 13.62 19.43 -3.54
CA ALA A 65 14.53 19.57 -2.40
C ALA A 65 13.69 19.44 -1.12
N TRP A 66 13.52 18.21 -0.62
CA TRP A 66 12.67 17.92 0.53
C TRP A 66 13.19 18.68 1.74
N GLY A 67 12.49 19.75 2.15
CA GLY A 67 12.88 20.61 3.26
C GLY A 67 11.95 21.82 3.38
N PRO A 68 12.22 22.75 4.32
CA PRO A 68 11.34 23.88 4.63
C PRO A 68 11.25 24.96 3.55
N ARG A 69 11.91 24.77 2.40
CA ARG A 69 11.94 25.70 1.26
C ARG A 69 10.80 25.49 0.26
N GLN A 70 9.85 24.61 0.58
CA GLN A 70 8.69 24.34 -0.27
C GLN A 70 7.38 24.30 0.55
N PRO A 71 6.24 24.67 -0.06
CA PRO A 71 4.96 24.86 0.63
C PRO A 71 4.50 23.61 1.38
N GLN A 72 4.62 22.47 0.69
CA GLN A 72 4.20 21.16 1.18
C GLN A 72 4.95 20.70 2.43
N TRP A 73 6.05 21.36 2.83
CA TRP A 73 6.76 21.04 4.08
C TRP A 73 5.88 21.20 5.32
N LYS A 74 4.83 22.04 5.25
CA LYS A 74 3.79 22.13 6.29
C LYS A 74 3.23 20.76 6.71
N TYR A 75 3.18 19.82 5.78
CA TYR A 75 2.63 18.47 5.98
C TYR A 75 3.70 17.38 6.16
N ALA A 76 4.98 17.75 6.27
CA ALA A 76 6.08 16.79 6.41
C ALA A 76 5.93 15.88 7.64
N THR A 77 5.43 16.41 8.76
CA THR A 77 5.18 15.62 9.98
C THR A 77 4.16 14.52 9.74
N LYS A 78 3.07 14.82 9.02
CA LYS A 78 2.02 13.84 8.71
C LYS A 78 2.52 12.75 7.75
N ALA A 79 3.23 13.13 6.69
CA ALA A 79 3.87 12.17 5.78
C ALA A 79 4.91 11.29 6.51
N SER A 80 5.70 11.89 7.40
CA SER A 80 6.70 11.16 8.19
C SER A 80 6.06 10.23 9.22
N GLY A 81 4.94 10.63 9.83
CA GLY A 81 4.14 9.78 10.73
C GLY A 81 3.59 8.55 10.01
N TYR A 82 3.06 8.74 8.80
CA TYR A 82 2.64 7.62 7.93
C TYR A 82 3.77 6.61 7.70
N LEU A 83 4.94 7.10 7.26
CA LEU A 83 6.11 6.26 7.03
C LEU A 83 6.60 5.60 8.33
N ALA A 84 6.58 6.31 9.46
CA ALA A 84 6.99 5.76 10.75
C ALA A 84 6.10 4.59 11.17
N ASN A 85 4.77 4.74 11.08
CA ASN A 85 3.81 3.69 11.38
C ASN A 85 4.02 2.46 10.47
N ALA A 86 4.12 2.70 9.17
CA ALA A 86 4.35 1.65 8.18
C ALA A 86 5.66 0.87 8.42
N GLN A 87 6.77 1.59 8.57
CA GLN A 87 8.09 0.98 8.79
C GLN A 87 8.14 0.21 10.11
N LYS A 88 7.53 0.73 11.18
CA LYS A 88 7.46 0.02 12.47
C LYS A 88 6.77 -1.34 12.30
N LEU A 89 5.62 -1.40 11.64
CA LEU A 89 4.89 -2.64 11.40
C LEU A 89 5.73 -3.67 10.61
N LEU A 90 6.42 -3.21 9.58
CA LEU A 90 7.22 -4.07 8.70
C LEU A 90 8.54 -4.53 9.36
N GLN A 91 9.16 -3.70 10.20
CA GLN A 91 10.40 -4.02 10.92
C GLN A 91 10.16 -4.93 12.13
N GLU A 92 9.04 -4.77 12.83
CA GLU A 92 8.66 -5.59 14.00
C GLU A 92 7.88 -6.86 13.61
N SER A 93 8.05 -7.36 12.39
CA SER A 93 7.38 -8.55 11.88
C SER A 93 8.33 -9.42 11.06
N GLY A 94 8.08 -10.72 11.02
CA GLY A 94 8.84 -11.69 10.23
C GLY A 94 8.36 -11.80 8.78
N PRO A 95 9.21 -12.31 7.86
CA PRO A 95 8.80 -12.56 6.48
C PRO A 95 7.77 -13.70 6.39
N SER A 96 6.88 -13.64 5.40
CA SER A 96 5.99 -14.74 5.01
C SER A 96 5.73 -14.66 3.52
N VAL A 97 6.12 -15.67 2.76
CA VAL A 97 6.06 -15.67 1.30
C VAL A 97 5.57 -17.02 0.79
N ASP A 98 4.71 -17.04 -0.23
CA ASP A 98 4.20 -18.29 -0.78
C ASP A 98 5.30 -19.11 -1.45
N ILE A 99 6.06 -18.50 -2.36
CA ILE A 99 6.88 -19.25 -3.33
C ILE A 99 8.33 -18.77 -3.32
N ALA A 100 9.25 -19.74 -3.36
CA ALA A 100 10.64 -19.50 -3.72
C ALA A 100 10.81 -19.78 -5.22
N ILE A 101 11.27 -18.79 -5.99
CA ILE A 101 11.71 -18.99 -7.37
C ILE A 101 13.22 -19.08 -7.35
N LEU A 102 13.78 -20.25 -7.67
CA LEU A 102 15.22 -20.46 -7.62
C LEU A 102 15.92 -19.51 -8.60
N ASN A 103 16.79 -18.66 -8.07
CA ASN A 103 17.59 -17.75 -8.88
C ASN A 103 19.03 -18.28 -9.01
N GLU A 104 19.38 -18.79 -10.19
CA GLU A 104 20.73 -19.25 -10.52
C GLU A 104 21.66 -18.09 -10.97
N ASP A 105 21.14 -16.87 -11.14
CA ASP A 105 21.95 -15.70 -11.51
C ASP A 105 22.73 -15.17 -10.30
N TRP A 106 24.01 -14.86 -10.54
CA TRP A 106 24.96 -14.30 -9.57
C TRP A 106 25.03 -12.77 -9.68
N GLY A 107 24.31 -12.17 -10.63
CA GLY A 107 24.18 -10.73 -10.81
C GLY A 107 23.21 -10.06 -9.83
N VAL A 108 22.99 -8.76 -10.05
CA VAL A 108 22.02 -7.95 -9.28
C VAL A 108 20.58 -8.07 -9.80
N THR A 109 20.35 -8.92 -10.79
CA THR A 109 19.08 -9.08 -11.49
C THR A 109 18.43 -10.40 -11.13
N ALA A 110 17.21 -10.34 -10.63
CA ALA A 110 16.28 -11.45 -10.60
C ALA A 110 14.97 -10.95 -11.22
N ALA A 111 14.43 -11.68 -12.18
CA ALA A 111 13.24 -11.26 -12.92
C ALA A 111 12.26 -12.41 -13.08
N TRP A 112 10.98 -12.07 -13.03
CA TRP A 112 9.87 -12.94 -13.38
C TRP A 112 8.85 -12.07 -14.11
N ASP A 113 8.93 -12.06 -15.44
CA ASP A 113 8.14 -11.14 -16.27
C ASP A 113 6.65 -11.55 -16.35
N ASP A 114 6.34 -12.79 -16.00
CA ASP A 114 4.96 -13.31 -16.03
C ASP A 114 4.16 -12.90 -14.79
N THR A 115 3.04 -12.21 -15.00
CA THR A 115 2.20 -11.68 -13.90
C THR A 115 1.17 -12.68 -13.37
N SER A 116 1.10 -13.90 -13.92
CA SER A 116 0.04 -14.88 -13.60
C SER A 116 0.10 -15.36 -12.15
N LEU A 117 1.29 -15.39 -11.53
CA LEU A 117 1.43 -15.67 -10.10
C LEU A 117 0.80 -14.59 -9.23
N ASN A 118 1.14 -13.32 -9.48
CA ASN A 118 0.55 -12.18 -8.77
C ASN A 118 -0.97 -12.13 -8.99
N ALA A 119 -1.42 -12.33 -10.23
CA ALA A 119 -2.84 -12.36 -10.59
C ALA A 119 -3.57 -13.57 -9.98
N ALA A 120 -2.88 -14.63 -9.62
CA ALA A 120 -3.43 -15.74 -8.83
C ALA A 120 -3.32 -15.52 -7.31
N GLY A 121 -2.64 -14.46 -6.87
CA GLY A 121 -2.46 -14.06 -5.47
C GLY A 121 -1.25 -14.65 -4.75
N TYR A 122 -0.35 -15.31 -5.47
CA TYR A 122 0.90 -15.78 -4.90
C TYR A 122 1.89 -14.63 -4.71
N SER A 123 2.52 -14.62 -3.53
CA SER A 123 3.72 -13.84 -3.26
C SER A 123 4.97 -14.67 -3.57
N TYR A 124 6.05 -14.06 -4.04
CA TYR A 124 7.29 -14.80 -4.32
C TYR A 124 8.55 -14.00 -4.06
N GLN A 125 9.65 -14.73 -3.87
CA GLN A 125 11.01 -14.21 -3.75
C GLN A 125 11.97 -15.05 -4.58
N PHE A 126 13.18 -14.52 -4.79
CA PHE A 126 14.21 -15.08 -5.68
C PHE A 126 15.45 -15.54 -4.90
N PRO A 127 15.35 -16.56 -4.02
CA PRO A 127 16.52 -17.01 -3.29
C PRO A 127 17.52 -17.71 -4.22
N THR A 128 18.80 -17.42 -4.05
CA THR A 128 19.89 -18.17 -4.70
C THR A 128 20.12 -19.51 -3.99
N PRO A 129 20.77 -20.49 -4.64
CA PRO A 129 21.14 -21.75 -4.00
C PRO A 129 21.88 -21.55 -2.67
N GLU A 130 22.81 -20.59 -2.60
CA GLU A 130 23.61 -20.30 -1.41
C GLU A 130 22.76 -19.77 -0.24
N LEU A 131 21.71 -19.00 -0.55
CA LEU A 131 20.76 -18.53 0.46
C LEU A 131 19.90 -19.68 1.00
N LEU A 132 19.46 -20.57 0.12
CA LEU A 132 18.66 -21.73 0.48
C LEU A 132 19.46 -22.72 1.34
N VAL A 133 20.73 -22.99 1.02
CA VAL A 133 21.58 -23.88 1.83
C VAL A 133 21.75 -23.37 3.27
N ARG A 134 21.68 -22.04 3.49
CA ARG A 134 21.72 -21.47 4.86
C ARG A 134 20.41 -21.64 5.63
N ASN A 135 19.31 -21.97 4.95
CA ASN A 135 17.96 -22.10 5.52
C ASN A 135 17.25 -23.32 4.88
N ASP A 136 17.92 -24.46 4.87
CA ASP A 136 17.55 -25.67 4.10
C ASP A 136 16.52 -26.57 4.80
N GLU A 137 16.03 -26.15 5.97
CA GLU A 137 15.04 -26.91 6.71
C GLU A 137 13.71 -26.96 5.93
N VAL A 138 13.22 -28.18 5.70
CA VAL A 138 11.85 -28.43 5.26
C VAL A 138 11.11 -29.12 6.39
N ARG A 139 10.04 -28.48 6.88
CA ARG A 139 9.20 -29.00 7.97
C ARG A 139 7.74 -28.74 7.66
N GLY A 140 6.90 -29.77 7.76
CA GLY A 140 5.47 -29.66 7.45
C GLY A 140 5.18 -29.20 6.01
N GLY A 141 6.02 -29.62 5.06
CA GLY A 141 5.90 -29.20 3.65
C GLY A 141 6.26 -27.73 3.40
N ARG A 142 6.96 -27.06 4.34
CA ARG A 142 7.42 -25.67 4.21
C ARG A 142 8.93 -25.58 4.25
N LEU A 143 9.51 -24.84 3.29
CA LEU A 143 10.94 -24.52 3.24
C LEU A 143 11.24 -23.26 4.05
N ALA A 144 12.32 -23.28 4.84
CA ALA A 144 12.69 -22.22 5.77
C ALA A 144 11.53 -21.84 6.72
N PRO A 145 11.01 -22.80 7.53
CA PRO A 145 9.79 -22.63 8.33
C PRO A 145 9.90 -21.56 9.43
N ASN A 146 11.10 -21.21 9.87
CA ASN A 146 11.36 -20.14 10.85
C ASN A 146 11.68 -18.78 10.18
N GLY A 147 11.65 -18.75 8.84
CA GLY A 147 11.85 -17.57 8.01
C GLY A 147 10.62 -17.33 7.11
N PRO A 148 10.79 -17.19 5.78
CA PRO A 148 9.67 -16.93 4.87
C PRO A 148 8.61 -18.04 4.80
N SER A 149 8.95 -19.28 5.19
CA SER A 149 8.04 -20.44 5.22
C SER A 149 7.38 -20.74 3.87
N TYR A 150 8.21 -20.85 2.83
CA TYR A 150 7.77 -21.07 1.45
C TYR A 150 6.97 -22.37 1.33
N LYS A 151 5.86 -22.31 0.58
CA LYS A 151 4.96 -23.44 0.27
C LYS A 151 5.47 -24.31 -0.88
N ALA A 152 6.30 -23.76 -1.75
CA ALA A 152 6.81 -24.47 -2.92
C ALA A 152 8.12 -23.86 -3.43
N LEU A 153 8.85 -24.63 -4.22
CA LEU A 153 10.00 -24.20 -4.99
C LEU A 153 9.67 -24.24 -6.50
N ILE A 154 9.91 -23.15 -7.21
CA ILE A 154 9.88 -23.10 -8.68
C ILE A 154 11.32 -23.17 -9.20
N VAL A 155 11.54 -24.05 -10.17
CA VAL A 155 12.80 -24.18 -10.90
C VAL A 155 12.54 -23.80 -12.35
N ASN A 156 13.08 -22.65 -12.77
CA ASN A 156 13.01 -22.15 -14.14
C ASN A 156 14.41 -21.80 -14.61
N SER A 157 15.19 -22.81 -15.00
CA SER A 157 16.58 -22.63 -15.44
C SER A 157 16.96 -23.68 -16.49
N THR A 158 17.81 -23.30 -17.43
CA THR A 158 18.37 -24.17 -18.47
C THR A 158 19.76 -24.72 -18.09
N ALA A 159 20.37 -24.19 -17.03
CA ALA A 159 21.67 -24.61 -16.51
C ALA A 159 21.65 -24.66 -14.98
N MET A 160 22.32 -25.66 -14.38
CA MET A 160 22.28 -25.87 -12.93
C MET A 160 23.47 -26.69 -12.44
N ASN A 161 24.05 -26.32 -11.30
CA ASN A 161 25.10 -27.12 -10.68
C ASN A 161 24.57 -28.41 -10.05
N LEU A 162 25.39 -29.46 -10.02
CA LEU A 162 25.01 -30.76 -9.43
C LEU A 162 24.57 -30.63 -7.96
N GLU A 163 25.22 -29.76 -7.18
CA GLU A 163 24.87 -29.56 -5.77
C GLU A 163 23.49 -28.90 -5.60
N THR A 164 23.12 -27.97 -6.48
CA THR A 164 21.76 -27.41 -6.50
C THR A 164 20.73 -28.50 -6.80
N ALA A 165 20.99 -29.36 -7.81
CA ALA A 165 20.07 -30.45 -8.14
C ALA A 165 19.88 -31.42 -6.95
N LYS A 166 20.95 -31.75 -6.22
CA LYS A 166 20.88 -32.56 -5.00
C LYS A 166 20.10 -31.87 -3.88
N MET A 167 20.29 -30.56 -3.71
CA MET A 167 19.53 -29.76 -2.75
C MET A 167 18.03 -29.83 -3.05
N ILE A 168 17.63 -29.61 -4.30
CA ILE A 168 16.23 -29.71 -4.77
C ILE A 168 15.65 -31.10 -4.44
N LEU A 169 16.38 -32.17 -4.77
CA LEU A 169 15.97 -33.53 -4.45
C LEU A 169 15.76 -33.74 -2.94
N SER A 170 16.63 -33.16 -2.11
CA SER A 170 16.51 -33.27 -0.65
C SER A 170 15.26 -32.58 -0.10
N TYR A 171 14.81 -31.49 -0.71
CA TYR A 171 13.58 -30.79 -0.33
C TYR A 171 12.34 -31.56 -0.73
N ASP A 172 12.34 -32.09 -1.95
CA ASP A 172 11.23 -32.91 -2.46
C ASP A 172 11.02 -34.16 -1.58
N GLN A 173 12.10 -34.86 -1.21
CA GLN A 173 12.05 -36.02 -0.31
C GLN A 173 11.47 -35.69 1.08
N LYS A 174 11.50 -34.42 1.49
CA LYS A 174 10.88 -33.89 2.73
C LYS A 174 9.47 -33.32 2.47
N ALA A 175 8.85 -33.70 1.36
CA ALA A 175 7.52 -33.35 0.91
C ALA A 175 7.30 -31.85 0.58
N LEU A 176 8.34 -31.12 0.16
CA LEU A 176 8.15 -29.79 -0.42
C LEU A 176 7.59 -29.90 -1.85
N PRO A 177 6.49 -29.21 -2.18
CA PRO A 177 6.02 -29.09 -3.56
C PRO A 177 7.05 -28.41 -4.49
N ILE A 178 7.29 -28.99 -5.67
CA ILE A 178 8.23 -28.44 -6.66
C ILE A 178 7.55 -28.30 -8.03
N VAL A 179 7.74 -27.14 -8.68
CA VAL A 179 7.31 -26.91 -10.05
C VAL A 179 8.53 -26.72 -10.93
N LEU A 180 8.71 -27.60 -11.91
CA LEU A 180 9.71 -27.50 -12.96
C LEU A 180 9.11 -26.76 -14.16
N VAL A 181 9.74 -25.68 -14.62
CA VAL A 181 9.22 -24.85 -15.72
C VAL A 181 10.03 -25.09 -16.98
N GLY A 182 9.34 -25.41 -18.08
CA GLY A 182 9.96 -25.67 -19.37
C GLY A 182 10.82 -26.94 -19.37
N ASP A 183 11.93 -26.88 -20.11
CA ASP A 183 12.88 -27.98 -20.21
C ASP A 183 13.80 -28.06 -18.99
N LEU A 184 14.17 -29.28 -18.61
CA LEU A 184 15.14 -29.50 -17.54
C LEU A 184 16.53 -28.95 -17.92
N PRO A 185 17.30 -28.44 -16.93
CA PRO A 185 18.69 -28.08 -17.13
C PRO A 185 19.51 -29.14 -17.88
N THR A 186 20.21 -28.70 -18.93
CA THR A 186 21.00 -29.59 -19.81
C THR A 186 22.50 -29.46 -19.63
N THR A 187 22.95 -28.40 -18.96
CA THR A 187 24.36 -28.15 -18.67
C THR A 187 24.56 -27.70 -17.22
N THR A 188 25.80 -27.81 -16.73
CA THR A 188 26.20 -27.24 -15.43
C THR A 188 26.82 -25.86 -15.61
N LEU A 189 26.97 -25.11 -14.51
CA LEU A 189 27.69 -23.83 -14.49
C LEU A 189 29.18 -24.03 -14.16
N SER A 190 29.66 -25.28 -14.15
CA SER A 190 31.02 -25.66 -13.77
C SER A 190 32.00 -25.48 -14.93
N TYR A 191 33.18 -24.92 -14.64
CA TYR A 191 34.32 -24.88 -15.57
C TYR A 191 35.40 -25.93 -15.23
N PHE A 192 35.12 -26.85 -14.31
CA PHE A 192 36.06 -27.90 -13.93
C PHE A 192 36.17 -28.97 -15.02
N SER A 193 37.31 -29.66 -15.06
CA SER A 193 37.60 -30.69 -16.07
C SER A 193 36.64 -31.89 -16.07
N ASP A 194 35.82 -32.04 -15.03
CA ASP A 194 34.82 -33.09 -14.90
C ASP A 194 33.38 -32.63 -15.21
N GLU A 195 33.21 -31.46 -15.83
CA GLU A 195 31.91 -30.87 -16.22
C GLU A 195 30.95 -31.89 -16.83
N GLU A 196 31.36 -32.65 -17.85
CA GLU A 196 30.47 -33.64 -18.47
C GLU A 196 29.92 -34.69 -17.50
N LYS A 197 30.76 -35.12 -16.54
CA LYS A 197 30.36 -36.07 -15.50
C LYS A 197 29.39 -35.40 -14.54
N GLN A 198 29.62 -34.15 -14.17
CA GLN A 198 28.70 -33.38 -13.34
C GLN A 198 27.36 -33.17 -14.04
N THR A 199 27.35 -32.81 -15.32
CA THR A 199 26.14 -32.66 -16.15
C THR A 199 25.32 -33.95 -16.19
N ARG A 200 25.95 -35.10 -16.50
CA ARG A 200 25.25 -36.40 -16.50
C ARG A 200 24.64 -36.74 -15.13
N ASN A 201 25.37 -36.45 -14.05
CA ASN A 201 24.87 -36.69 -12.69
C ASN A 201 23.73 -35.75 -12.33
N MET A 202 23.83 -34.47 -12.71
CA MET A 202 22.80 -33.46 -12.47
C MET A 202 21.50 -33.84 -13.18
N GLN A 203 21.58 -34.21 -14.47
CA GLN A 203 20.42 -34.68 -15.24
C GLN A 203 19.76 -35.90 -14.60
N ARG A 204 20.55 -36.87 -14.12
CA ARG A 204 20.02 -38.04 -13.41
C ARG A 204 19.27 -37.64 -12.13
N VAL A 205 19.83 -36.70 -11.36
CA VAL A 205 19.18 -36.21 -10.14
C VAL A 205 17.86 -35.51 -10.47
N LEU A 206 17.82 -34.65 -11.49
CA LEU A 206 16.59 -33.96 -11.91
C LEU A 206 15.53 -34.91 -12.48
N SER A 207 15.95 -35.97 -13.19
CA SER A 207 15.03 -37.04 -13.60
C SER A 207 14.40 -37.73 -12.39
N ASN A 208 15.12 -37.90 -11.28
CA ASN A 208 14.52 -38.43 -10.04
C ASN A 208 13.51 -37.44 -9.46
N VAL A 209 13.83 -36.15 -9.41
CA VAL A 209 12.91 -35.09 -8.94
C VAL A 209 11.61 -35.10 -9.74
N GLN A 210 11.69 -35.14 -11.08
CA GLN A 210 10.52 -35.12 -11.97
C GLN A 210 9.55 -36.28 -11.74
N ASN A 211 10.03 -37.42 -11.23
CA ASN A 211 9.21 -38.62 -10.99
C ASN A 211 8.58 -38.67 -9.59
N LEU A 212 8.84 -37.69 -8.72
CA LEU A 212 8.29 -37.66 -7.37
C LEU A 212 6.88 -37.06 -7.35
N LYS A 213 6.05 -37.53 -6.41
CA LYS A 213 4.62 -37.16 -6.32
C LYS A 213 4.39 -35.69 -5.97
N THR A 214 5.38 -35.06 -5.35
CA THR A 214 5.40 -33.65 -4.95
C THR A 214 5.89 -32.72 -6.05
N THR A 215 6.33 -33.28 -7.19
CA THR A 215 6.80 -32.50 -8.33
C THR A 215 5.78 -32.49 -9.47
N THR A 216 5.64 -31.35 -10.13
CA THR A 216 4.93 -31.26 -11.41
C THR A 216 5.64 -30.33 -12.39
N THR A 217 5.29 -30.42 -13.67
CA THR A 217 5.88 -29.61 -14.73
C THR A 217 4.89 -28.57 -15.24
N ALA A 218 5.33 -27.34 -15.40
CA ALA A 218 4.63 -26.28 -16.13
C ALA A 218 5.36 -26.07 -17.46
N ARG A 219 4.63 -25.91 -18.57
CA ARG A 219 5.26 -25.71 -19.89
C ARG A 219 5.87 -24.31 -20.01
N THR A 220 5.18 -23.30 -19.50
CA THR A 220 5.63 -21.90 -19.46
C THR A 220 5.38 -21.29 -18.08
N SER A 221 5.98 -20.14 -17.80
CA SER A 221 5.76 -19.39 -16.56
C SER A 221 4.28 -19.10 -16.28
N SER A 222 3.47 -18.83 -17.32
CA SER A 222 2.02 -18.62 -17.20
C SER A 222 1.23 -19.85 -16.73
N ASP A 223 1.78 -21.06 -16.90
CA ASP A 223 1.12 -22.31 -16.53
C ASP A 223 1.40 -22.68 -15.05
N VAL A 224 2.32 -21.97 -14.38
CA VAL A 224 2.75 -22.24 -13.00
C VAL A 224 1.62 -22.15 -11.97
N PRO A 225 0.70 -21.16 -11.99
CA PRO A 225 -0.40 -21.13 -11.03
C PRO A 225 -1.29 -22.39 -11.07
N ALA A 226 -1.52 -22.94 -12.25
CA ALA A 226 -2.28 -24.18 -12.42
C ALA A 226 -1.51 -25.40 -11.89
N ALA A 227 -0.19 -25.44 -12.13
CA ALA A 227 0.71 -26.45 -11.58
C ALA A 227 0.73 -26.43 -10.03
N LEU A 228 0.85 -25.25 -9.41
CA LEU A 228 0.79 -25.08 -7.96
C LEU A 228 -0.55 -25.58 -7.38
N LYS A 229 -1.67 -25.23 -8.02
CA LYS A 229 -3.00 -25.69 -7.62
C LYS A 229 -3.13 -27.22 -7.68
N LYS A 230 -2.55 -27.86 -8.71
CA LYS A 230 -2.52 -29.32 -8.84
C LYS A 230 -1.76 -30.00 -7.69
N LEU A 231 -0.73 -29.34 -7.17
CA LEU A 231 0.03 -29.78 -5.99
C LEU A 231 -0.65 -29.43 -4.66
N GLY A 232 -1.85 -28.82 -4.69
CA GLY A 232 -2.57 -28.40 -3.48
C GLY A 232 -1.98 -27.16 -2.80
N VAL A 233 -1.08 -26.43 -3.48
CA VAL A 233 -0.54 -25.17 -3.00
C VAL A 233 -1.58 -24.09 -3.28
N THR A 234 -2.01 -23.37 -2.24
CA THR A 234 -2.95 -22.24 -2.34
C THR A 234 -2.27 -20.95 -1.87
N PRO A 235 -2.56 -19.79 -2.46
CA PRO A 235 -1.91 -18.53 -2.11
C PRO A 235 -2.33 -18.02 -0.72
N LEU A 236 -1.49 -17.17 -0.10
CA LEU A 236 -1.80 -16.50 1.17
C LEU A 236 -3.01 -15.55 1.05
N ALA A 237 -3.24 -15.00 -0.13
CA ALA A 237 -4.37 -14.14 -0.43
C ALA A 237 -5.07 -14.62 -1.70
N GLN A 238 -6.40 -14.67 -1.68
CA GLN A 238 -7.22 -15.02 -2.83
C GLN A 238 -8.20 -13.89 -3.12
N TYR A 239 -8.26 -13.45 -4.35
CA TYR A 239 -9.14 -12.35 -4.73
C TYR A 239 -10.35 -12.86 -5.49
N SER A 240 -11.45 -12.14 -5.35
CA SER A 240 -12.65 -12.39 -6.12
C SER A 240 -12.43 -12.06 -7.60
N SER A 241 -13.11 -12.78 -8.50
CA SER A 241 -13.01 -12.57 -9.95
C SER A 241 -13.27 -11.10 -10.30
N GLY A 242 -12.33 -10.45 -11.01
CA GLY A 242 -12.42 -9.05 -11.44
C GLY A 242 -11.62 -8.04 -10.60
N SER A 243 -11.13 -8.43 -9.42
CA SER A 243 -10.38 -7.54 -8.51
C SER A 243 -8.85 -7.53 -8.71
N ASN A 244 -8.31 -8.29 -9.68
CA ASN A 244 -7.09 -9.04 -9.39
C ASN A 244 -5.88 -8.93 -10.36
N ASN A 245 -5.73 -7.82 -11.09
CA ASN A 245 -4.56 -7.71 -12.00
C ASN A 245 -3.55 -6.63 -11.56
N ALA A 246 -3.78 -5.95 -10.44
CA ALA A 246 -2.94 -4.83 -10.03
C ALA A 246 -2.95 -4.54 -8.51
N LEU A 247 -3.50 -5.46 -7.72
CA LEU A 247 -3.28 -5.45 -6.27
C LEU A 247 -2.00 -6.23 -5.96
N THR A 248 -1.14 -5.64 -5.13
CA THR A 248 0.05 -6.31 -4.62
C THR A 248 -0.15 -6.60 -3.15
N THR A 249 -0.04 -7.87 -2.75
CA THR A 249 -0.25 -8.30 -1.37
C THR A 249 1.03 -8.86 -0.77
N LEU A 250 1.37 -8.38 0.43
CA LEU A 250 2.45 -8.89 1.27
C LEU A 250 1.85 -9.39 2.60
N ARG A 251 2.31 -10.55 3.07
CA ARG A 251 2.05 -11.01 4.43
C ARG A 251 3.31 -10.93 5.28
N ARG A 252 3.14 -10.53 6.54
CA ARG A 252 4.18 -10.56 7.57
C ARG A 252 3.69 -11.34 8.79
N ILE A 253 4.61 -12.01 9.47
CA ILE A 253 4.33 -12.81 10.67
C ILE A 253 4.53 -11.95 11.92
N LYS A 254 3.57 -11.99 12.84
CA LYS A 254 3.68 -11.49 14.21
C LYS A 254 3.50 -12.67 15.17
N VAL A 255 3.88 -12.50 16.44
CA VAL A 255 3.79 -13.56 17.46
C VAL A 255 2.36 -14.13 17.59
N SER A 256 1.34 -13.29 17.48
CA SER A 256 -0.07 -13.67 17.67
C SER A 256 -0.95 -13.56 16.42
N GLY A 257 -0.34 -13.52 15.23
CA GLY A 257 -1.11 -13.39 13.98
C GLY A 257 -0.29 -12.93 12.78
N TYR A 258 -0.97 -12.33 11.82
CA TYR A 258 -0.40 -11.88 10.55
C TYR A 258 -0.74 -10.41 10.27
N ILE A 259 0.15 -9.73 9.57
CA ILE A 259 -0.15 -8.44 8.94
C ILE A 259 -0.24 -8.68 7.44
N TYR A 260 -1.37 -8.37 6.84
CA TYR A 260 -1.58 -8.31 5.40
C TYR A 260 -1.50 -6.86 4.95
N TRP A 261 -0.62 -6.59 3.99
CA TRP A 261 -0.45 -5.29 3.34
C TRP A 261 -0.93 -5.41 1.90
N ILE A 262 -1.91 -4.61 1.51
CA ILE A 262 -2.52 -4.68 0.17
C ILE A 262 -2.40 -3.30 -0.47
N TYR A 263 -1.64 -3.22 -1.55
CA TYR A 263 -1.40 -1.99 -2.32
C TYR A 263 -2.20 -2.01 -3.63
N ASN A 264 -2.80 -0.87 -3.97
CA ASN A 264 -3.46 -0.68 -5.27
C ASN A 264 -2.58 0.14 -6.23
N GLY A 265 -1.92 -0.54 -7.16
CA GLY A 265 -1.08 0.08 -8.19
C GLY A 265 -1.85 0.58 -9.42
N ARG A 266 -3.18 0.55 -9.42
CA ARG A 266 -3.99 1.06 -10.53
C ARG A 266 -4.20 2.55 -10.42
N GLU A 267 -4.36 3.20 -11.57
CA GLU A 267 -4.82 4.59 -11.68
C GLU A 267 -6.27 4.81 -11.22
N ILE A 268 -7.00 3.74 -10.93
CA ILE A 268 -8.39 3.78 -10.44
C ILE A 268 -8.52 3.08 -9.10
N LYS A 269 -9.58 3.43 -8.37
CA LYS A 269 -9.96 2.76 -7.13
C LYS A 269 -10.24 1.26 -7.37
N SER A 270 -9.76 0.43 -6.46
CA SER A 270 -10.00 -1.01 -6.45
C SER A 270 -10.92 -1.37 -5.28
N SER A 271 -12.03 -2.05 -5.59
CA SER A 271 -12.98 -2.53 -4.58
C SER A 271 -13.32 -4.00 -4.83
N GLY A 272 -13.60 -4.75 -3.78
CA GLY A 272 -14.00 -6.15 -3.87
C GLY A 272 -13.71 -6.93 -2.59
N SER A 273 -13.93 -8.25 -2.65
CA SER A 273 -13.65 -9.14 -1.51
C SER A 273 -12.33 -9.88 -1.72
N ILE A 274 -11.52 -9.92 -0.66
CA ILE A 274 -10.26 -10.67 -0.59
C ILE A 274 -10.33 -11.66 0.57
N LYS A 275 -9.85 -12.88 0.33
CA LYS A 275 -9.70 -13.93 1.34
C LYS A 275 -8.24 -13.98 1.77
N LEU A 276 -8.01 -13.87 3.08
CA LEU A 276 -6.71 -13.89 3.71
C LEU A 276 -6.54 -15.20 4.48
N GLU A 277 -5.44 -15.93 4.28
CA GLU A 277 -5.19 -17.20 4.98
C GLU A 277 -5.12 -16.98 6.51
N GLY A 278 -5.90 -17.75 7.26
CA GLY A 278 -6.12 -17.63 8.69
C GLY A 278 -7.60 -17.39 9.02
N GLU A 279 -8.12 -18.07 10.03
CA GLU A 279 -9.45 -17.84 10.59
C GLU A 279 -9.31 -17.07 11.89
N SER A 280 -9.39 -15.74 11.81
CA SER A 280 -9.30 -14.85 12.97
C SER A 280 -10.02 -13.53 12.67
N GLN A 281 -10.27 -12.73 13.69
CA GLN A 281 -10.91 -11.43 13.46
C GLN A 281 -9.93 -10.47 12.76
N PRO A 282 -10.38 -9.77 11.71
CA PRO A 282 -9.56 -8.78 11.01
C PRO A 282 -9.65 -7.40 11.66
N PHE A 283 -8.51 -6.73 11.79
CA PHE A 283 -8.38 -5.37 12.29
C PHE A 283 -7.71 -4.50 11.24
N ARG A 284 -8.32 -3.36 10.90
CA ARG A 284 -7.71 -2.36 10.03
C ARG A 284 -6.72 -1.51 10.83
N ILE A 285 -5.53 -1.33 10.29
CA ILE A 285 -4.54 -0.39 10.80
C ILE A 285 -4.52 0.83 9.88
N ASP A 286 -4.89 1.98 10.43
CA ASP A 286 -4.75 3.25 9.72
C ASP A 286 -3.30 3.75 9.88
N LEU A 287 -2.59 3.83 8.76
CA LEU A 287 -1.19 4.25 8.75
C LEU A 287 -1.03 5.76 8.97
N LEU A 288 -2.06 6.57 8.68
CA LEU A 288 -2.03 8.02 8.89
C LEU A 288 -2.17 8.36 10.39
N SER A 289 -3.18 7.80 11.04
CA SER A 289 -3.47 8.07 12.47
C SER A 289 -2.73 7.14 13.42
N GLY A 290 -2.33 5.95 12.97
CA GLY A 290 -1.82 4.86 13.82
C GLY A 290 -2.92 4.10 14.57
N LEU A 291 -4.20 4.47 14.39
CA LEU A 291 -5.32 3.81 15.06
C LEU A 291 -5.57 2.42 14.47
N VAL A 292 -5.93 1.49 15.35
CA VAL A 292 -6.33 0.13 14.98
C VAL A 292 -7.78 -0.07 15.37
N SER A 293 -8.59 -0.55 14.43
CA SER A 293 -10.02 -0.78 14.64
C SER A 293 -10.44 -2.14 14.09
N GLY A 294 -11.39 -2.80 14.75
CA GLY A 294 -11.99 -4.02 14.23
C GLY A 294 -12.70 -3.74 12.91
N MET A 295 -12.62 -4.67 11.95
CA MET A 295 -13.42 -4.57 10.74
C MET A 295 -14.83 -5.10 11.03
N PRO A 296 -15.90 -4.33 10.73
CA PRO A 296 -17.26 -4.71 11.13
C PRO A 296 -17.85 -5.84 10.28
N VAL A 297 -17.31 -6.09 9.09
CA VAL A 297 -17.82 -7.05 8.11
C VAL A 297 -16.72 -8.03 7.73
N PHE A 298 -16.92 -9.30 8.01
CA PHE A 298 -16.04 -10.38 7.55
C PHE A 298 -16.74 -11.74 7.66
N SER A 299 -16.18 -12.75 7.00
CA SER A 299 -16.57 -14.14 7.18
C SER A 299 -15.34 -15.03 7.30
N MET A 300 -15.44 -16.14 8.04
CA MET A 300 -14.35 -17.11 8.20
C MET A 300 -14.82 -18.45 7.65
N THR A 301 -14.07 -19.03 6.71
CA THR A 301 -14.39 -20.33 6.13
C THR A 301 -13.16 -20.98 5.51
N ASN A 302 -13.02 -22.30 5.68
CA ASN A 302 -12.02 -23.13 5.03
C ASN A 302 -10.57 -22.66 5.24
N GLY A 303 -10.24 -22.15 6.42
CA GLY A 303 -8.91 -21.65 6.75
C GLY A 303 -8.65 -20.21 6.27
N TYR A 304 -9.67 -19.46 5.86
CA TYR A 304 -9.54 -18.09 5.37
C TYR A 304 -10.52 -17.14 6.03
N THR A 305 -10.12 -15.88 6.17
CA THR A 305 -10.97 -14.74 6.53
C THR A 305 -11.21 -13.88 5.30
N SER A 306 -12.47 -13.75 4.89
CA SER A 306 -12.88 -12.87 3.78
C SER A 306 -13.24 -11.50 4.32
N VAL A 307 -12.66 -10.47 3.71
CA VAL A 307 -12.91 -9.06 4.03
C VAL A 307 -13.16 -8.28 2.75
N ASP A 308 -13.98 -7.23 2.86
CA ASP A 308 -14.17 -6.30 1.76
C ASP A 308 -13.12 -5.18 1.85
N ILE A 309 -12.56 -4.85 0.71
CA ILE A 309 -11.54 -3.82 0.56
C ILE A 309 -12.04 -2.75 -0.40
N ASN A 310 -11.69 -1.51 -0.08
CA ASN A 310 -11.82 -0.37 -0.97
C ASN A 310 -10.53 0.43 -0.84
N ILE A 311 -9.76 0.54 -1.92
CA ILE A 311 -8.40 1.07 -1.91
C ILE A 311 -8.27 2.07 -3.07
N ALA A 312 -8.02 3.34 -2.76
CA ALA A 312 -7.78 4.37 -3.78
C ALA A 312 -6.51 4.07 -4.62
N SER A 313 -6.37 4.75 -5.75
CA SER A 313 -5.14 4.70 -6.56
C SER A 313 -3.93 5.10 -5.71
N GLY A 314 -2.87 4.27 -5.73
CA GLY A 314 -1.65 4.51 -4.97
C GLY A 314 -1.75 4.27 -3.45
N ALA A 315 -2.93 3.94 -2.93
CA ALA A 315 -3.12 3.71 -1.50
C ALA A 315 -2.74 2.28 -1.11
N SER A 316 -2.48 2.08 0.18
CA SER A 316 -2.37 0.76 0.79
C SER A 316 -3.29 0.64 1.99
N ILE A 317 -3.73 -0.58 2.27
CA ILE A 317 -4.35 -0.93 3.53
C ILE A 317 -3.50 -1.96 4.25
N ALA A 318 -3.40 -1.82 5.58
CA ALA A 318 -2.81 -2.81 6.45
C ALA A 318 -3.93 -3.46 7.29
N ILE A 319 -4.00 -4.79 7.24
CA ILE A 319 -4.96 -5.59 7.99
C ILE A 319 -4.19 -6.53 8.90
N TYR A 320 -4.42 -6.45 10.20
CA TYR A 320 -3.97 -7.44 11.15
C TYR A 320 -5.01 -8.55 11.28
N LEU A 321 -4.56 -9.80 11.27
CA LEU A 321 -5.38 -10.99 11.41
C LEU A 321 -4.84 -11.86 12.54
N GLY A 322 -5.56 -11.94 13.65
CA GLY A 322 -5.17 -12.75 14.82
C GLY A 322 -6.13 -12.61 15.99
N GLU A 323 -6.22 -13.63 16.84
CA GLU A 323 -7.16 -13.66 17.98
C GLU A 323 -6.82 -12.64 19.06
N ASN A 324 -5.52 -12.50 19.37
CA ASN A 324 -5.02 -11.54 20.35
C ASN A 324 -4.36 -10.37 19.62
N ASN A 325 -5.13 -9.30 19.42
CA ASN A 325 -4.66 -8.07 18.81
C ASN A 325 -3.61 -7.36 19.71
N PRO A 326 -2.34 -7.24 19.29
CA PRO A 326 -1.30 -6.58 20.08
C PRO A 326 -1.43 -5.04 20.11
N PHE A 327 -2.39 -4.48 19.38
CA PHE A 327 -2.58 -3.03 19.25
C PHE A 327 -3.69 -2.47 20.16
N GLY A 328 -4.27 -3.29 21.03
CA GLY A 328 -5.22 -2.85 22.06
C GLY A 328 -6.67 -2.66 21.60
N ALA A 329 -6.98 -2.82 20.31
CA ALA A 329 -8.37 -2.83 19.85
C ALA A 329 -9.03 -4.17 20.20
N SER A 330 -10.22 -4.11 20.80
CA SER A 330 -10.97 -5.28 21.24
C SER A 330 -11.59 -6.04 20.06
N SER A 331 -11.63 -7.36 20.17
CA SER A 331 -12.40 -8.22 19.27
C SER A 331 -13.90 -7.93 19.39
N LEU A 332 -14.65 -8.24 18.33
CA LEU A 332 -16.08 -8.05 18.22
C LEU A 332 -16.82 -9.35 18.53
N ASP A 333 -17.68 -9.35 19.55
CA ASP A 333 -18.56 -10.50 19.83
C ASP A 333 -19.65 -10.65 18.76
N THR A 334 -20.19 -9.51 18.31
CA THR A 334 -21.17 -9.43 17.22
C THR A 334 -20.54 -8.65 16.06
N TYR A 335 -20.51 -9.29 14.89
CA TYR A 335 -20.02 -8.71 13.65
C TYR A 335 -20.96 -9.07 12.49
N LEU A 336 -20.79 -8.40 11.36
CA LEU A 336 -21.59 -8.61 10.16
C LEU A 336 -20.93 -9.66 9.27
N VAL A 337 -21.72 -10.63 8.81
CA VAL A 337 -21.29 -11.61 7.79
C VAL A 337 -21.67 -11.18 6.38
N SER A 338 -22.62 -10.25 6.26
CA SER A 338 -22.96 -9.57 5.00
C SER A 338 -23.70 -8.27 5.29
N THR A 339 -23.53 -7.26 4.43
CA THR A 339 -24.32 -6.03 4.50
C THR A 339 -24.33 -5.26 3.18
N THR A 340 -25.41 -4.53 2.93
CA THR A 340 -25.48 -3.47 1.92
C THR A 340 -25.53 -2.07 2.56
N CYS A 341 -25.49 -2.00 3.90
CA CYS A 341 -25.43 -0.76 4.66
C CYS A 341 -23.99 -0.27 4.77
N ARG A 342 -23.80 1.01 5.08
CA ARG A 342 -22.51 1.45 5.63
C ARG A 342 -22.38 0.88 7.04
N SER A 343 -21.17 0.52 7.44
CA SER A 343 -20.91 0.00 8.77
C SER A 343 -19.61 0.57 9.34
N HIS A 344 -19.51 0.60 10.66
CA HIS A 344 -18.31 0.99 11.38
C HIS A 344 -18.31 0.36 12.78
N VAL A 345 -17.15 0.41 13.44
CA VAL A 345 -17.00 0.02 14.83
C VAL A 345 -16.80 1.28 15.66
N ARG A 346 -17.54 1.38 16.77
CA ARG A 346 -17.37 2.41 17.80
C ARG A 346 -17.53 1.74 19.16
N ASP A 347 -16.60 2.00 20.09
CA ASP A 347 -16.63 1.46 21.45
C ASP A 347 -16.85 -0.07 21.52
N GLY A 348 -16.18 -0.81 20.61
CA GLY A 348 -16.28 -2.27 20.52
C GLY A 348 -17.61 -2.81 19.95
N SER A 349 -18.52 -1.93 19.56
CA SER A 349 -19.83 -2.28 19.00
C SER A 349 -19.89 -1.98 17.50
N VAL A 350 -20.60 -2.84 16.76
CA VAL A 350 -20.83 -2.65 15.32
C VAL A 350 -22.10 -1.85 15.09
N TYR A 351 -21.96 -0.75 14.36
CA TYR A 351 -23.05 0.12 13.96
C TYR A 351 -23.27 0.01 12.45
N VAL A 352 -24.54 -0.06 12.04
CA VAL A 352 -24.96 0.05 10.64
C VAL A 352 -25.69 1.38 10.44
N ALA A 353 -25.41 2.03 9.33
CA ALA A 353 -26.01 3.31 8.96
C ALA A 353 -26.30 3.33 7.46
N SER A 354 -27.38 4.02 7.08
CA SER A 354 -27.72 4.22 5.69
C SER A 354 -28.68 5.39 5.52
N ASN A 355 -28.59 6.07 4.38
CA ASN A 355 -29.55 7.06 3.92
C ASN A 355 -30.49 6.51 2.82
N VAL A 356 -30.39 5.20 2.55
CA VAL A 356 -31.22 4.44 1.61
C VAL A 356 -31.60 3.10 2.23
N SER A 357 -32.56 2.37 1.63
CA SER A 357 -32.92 1.06 2.14
C SER A 357 -31.74 0.09 2.06
N CYS A 358 -31.41 -0.57 3.16
CA CYS A 358 -30.27 -1.49 3.22
C CYS A 358 -30.54 -2.64 4.17
N ASN A 359 -29.77 -3.72 4.03
CA ASN A 359 -29.87 -4.91 4.88
C ASN A 359 -28.50 -5.31 5.41
N ALA A 360 -28.48 -5.90 6.60
CA ALA A 360 -27.29 -6.47 7.21
C ALA A 360 -27.63 -7.77 7.92
N LYS A 361 -26.68 -8.71 7.97
CA LYS A 361 -26.81 -9.96 8.71
C LYS A 361 -25.61 -10.13 9.62
N THR A 362 -25.89 -10.45 10.89
CA THR A 362 -24.87 -10.69 11.90
C THR A 362 -24.40 -12.14 11.93
N ASN A 363 -23.26 -12.39 12.57
CA ASN A 363 -22.74 -13.73 12.86
C ASN A 363 -23.69 -14.59 13.71
N THR A 364 -24.58 -13.99 14.51
CA THR A 364 -25.59 -14.70 15.30
C THR A 364 -26.85 -15.06 14.50
N GLY A 365 -26.90 -14.69 13.21
CA GLY A 365 -28.04 -14.95 12.33
C GLY A 365 -29.13 -13.87 12.37
N LYS A 366 -29.02 -12.85 13.23
CA LYS A 366 -29.94 -11.71 13.27
C LYS A 366 -29.80 -10.88 11.99
N SER A 367 -30.95 -10.61 11.34
CA SER A 367 -31.07 -9.69 10.21
C SER A 367 -31.49 -8.30 10.70
N ILE A 368 -30.94 -7.27 10.07
CA ILE A 368 -31.24 -5.85 10.31
C ILE A 368 -31.62 -5.24 8.97
N SER A 369 -32.73 -4.51 8.92
CA SER A 369 -33.17 -3.77 7.75
C SER A 369 -33.36 -2.32 8.15
N LEU A 370 -32.71 -1.40 7.42
CA LEU A 370 -32.91 0.03 7.57
C LEU A 370 -33.67 0.55 6.35
N SER A 371 -34.56 1.50 6.59
CA SER A 371 -35.23 2.30 5.56
C SER A 371 -34.76 3.74 5.69
N PRO A 372 -34.75 4.51 4.60
CA PRO A 372 -34.42 5.94 4.67
C PRO A 372 -35.40 6.63 5.63
N GLU A 373 -34.86 7.37 6.59
CA GLU A 373 -35.69 8.21 7.45
C GLU A 373 -35.89 9.58 6.80
N ASP A 374 -37.15 10.03 6.72
CA ASP A 374 -37.48 11.41 6.29
C ASP A 374 -36.84 12.47 7.20
N SER A 375 -36.39 12.06 8.39
CA SER A 375 -35.71 12.89 9.37
C SER A 375 -34.27 13.22 8.95
N LEU A 376 -33.58 12.45 8.10
CA LEU A 376 -32.16 12.68 7.81
C LEU A 376 -31.94 14.03 7.10
N PRO A 377 -30.88 14.79 7.46
CA PRO A 377 -30.49 15.97 6.70
C PRO A 377 -30.15 15.62 5.25
N SER A 378 -30.52 16.49 4.31
CA SER A 378 -30.10 16.35 2.92
C SER A 378 -28.59 16.58 2.79
N SER A 379 -27.94 15.86 1.86
CA SER A 379 -26.54 16.08 1.54
C SER A 379 -26.31 17.52 1.03
N ILE A 380 -25.28 18.18 1.56
CA ILE A 380 -24.86 19.52 1.13
C ILE A 380 -23.73 19.36 0.12
N SER A 381 -23.96 19.79 -1.12
CA SER A 381 -22.96 19.67 -2.22
C SER A 381 -22.53 21.01 -2.81
N SER A 382 -23.27 22.09 -2.54
CA SER A 382 -22.95 23.44 -3.04
C SER A 382 -22.58 24.36 -1.88
N PHE A 383 -21.47 25.06 -2.04
CA PHE A 383 -20.95 25.98 -1.04
C PHE A 383 -20.44 27.25 -1.72
N ALA A 384 -20.71 28.40 -1.11
CA ALA A 384 -19.97 29.61 -1.40
C ALA A 384 -18.65 29.56 -0.62
N TRP A 385 -17.53 29.67 -1.33
CA TRP A 385 -16.20 29.62 -0.76
C TRP A 385 -15.55 31.01 -0.78
N THR A 386 -14.72 31.25 0.24
CA THR A 386 -13.71 32.31 0.20
C THR A 386 -12.34 31.67 0.16
N LEU A 387 -11.60 31.92 -0.92
CA LEU A 387 -10.22 31.47 -1.10
C LEU A 387 -9.25 32.60 -0.72
N SER A 388 -8.28 32.30 0.15
CA SER A 388 -7.13 33.15 0.40
C SER A 388 -5.86 32.37 0.06
N VAL A 389 -4.98 32.98 -0.72
CA VAL A 389 -3.74 32.36 -1.21
C VAL A 389 -2.55 33.13 -0.65
N GLU A 390 -1.65 32.40 0.02
CA GLU A 390 -0.27 32.86 0.20
C GLU A 390 0.47 32.48 -1.10
N ASP A 391 1.23 33.39 -1.71
CA ASP A 391 2.01 33.13 -2.91
C ASP A 391 3.51 33.27 -2.60
N TRP A 392 4.30 32.27 -2.99
CA TRP A 392 5.73 32.20 -2.73
C TRP A 392 6.52 32.48 -3.99
N ALA A 393 7.32 33.55 -3.94
CA ALA A 393 8.15 33.98 -5.05
C ALA A 393 9.59 34.17 -4.62
N LEU A 394 10.49 34.19 -5.60
CA LEU A 394 11.86 34.64 -5.39
C LEU A 394 11.89 36.09 -4.90
N THR A 395 12.80 36.40 -3.98
CA THR A 395 12.93 37.77 -3.43
C THR A 395 13.59 38.72 -4.42
N VAL A 396 14.67 38.26 -5.08
CA VAL A 396 15.44 39.01 -6.07
C VAL A 396 15.87 38.06 -7.19
N ALA A 397 15.75 38.51 -8.43
CA ALA A 397 16.12 37.72 -9.59
C ALA A 397 17.63 37.47 -9.64
N ASN A 398 18.01 36.23 -9.96
CA ASN A 398 19.41 35.80 -10.19
C ASN A 398 20.35 35.91 -8.97
N GLU A 399 19.83 35.99 -7.73
CA GLU A 399 20.67 35.91 -6.52
C GLU A 399 21.24 34.51 -6.30
N THR A 400 22.53 34.45 -5.91
CA THR A 400 23.27 33.22 -5.60
C THR A 400 23.80 33.22 -4.16
N GLY A 401 24.46 32.13 -3.75
CA GLY A 401 25.10 32.07 -2.44
C GLY A 401 24.10 32.04 -1.30
N ALA A 402 24.35 32.84 -0.26
CA ALA A 402 23.55 32.85 0.98
C ALA A 402 22.09 33.28 0.76
N ASP A 403 21.80 34.01 -0.31
CA ASP A 403 20.49 34.58 -0.56
C ASP A 403 19.66 33.76 -1.54
N SER A 404 20.27 32.74 -2.17
CA SER A 404 19.64 31.94 -3.22
C SER A 404 18.38 31.21 -2.79
N TYR A 405 18.14 30.98 -1.50
CA TYR A 405 16.95 30.28 -1.01
C TYR A 405 15.88 31.20 -0.43
N LYS A 406 16.11 32.52 -0.41
CA LYS A 406 15.18 33.47 0.19
C LYS A 406 13.88 33.56 -0.62
N THR A 407 12.79 33.20 0.04
CA THR A 407 11.44 33.23 -0.54
C THR A 407 10.63 34.36 0.09
N MET A 408 10.09 35.23 -0.76
CA MET A 408 9.09 36.22 -0.39
C MET A 408 7.72 35.54 -0.36
N LYS A 409 6.94 35.80 0.69
CA LYS A 409 5.59 35.25 0.88
C LYS A 409 4.58 36.39 0.90
N THR A 410 3.62 36.36 -0.01
CA THR A 410 2.64 37.44 -0.18
C THR A 410 1.23 36.89 -0.05
N ASN A 411 0.43 37.44 0.85
CA ASN A 411 -1.00 37.12 0.90
C ASN A 411 -1.73 37.90 -0.19
N LEU A 412 -2.34 37.17 -1.12
CA LEU A 412 -3.18 37.73 -2.16
C LEU A 412 -4.55 38.13 -1.61
N SER A 413 -5.23 39.02 -2.32
CA SER A 413 -6.62 39.40 -2.02
C SER A 413 -7.53 38.17 -2.01
N SER A 414 -8.50 38.15 -1.09
CA SER A 414 -9.45 37.04 -1.01
C SER A 414 -10.36 36.99 -2.24
N ILE A 415 -10.63 35.78 -2.72
CA ILE A 415 -11.44 35.52 -3.91
C ILE A 415 -12.72 34.78 -3.48
N ALA A 416 -13.88 35.29 -3.89
CA ALA A 416 -15.14 34.59 -3.72
C ALA A 416 -15.31 33.57 -4.85
N LEU A 417 -15.63 32.33 -4.50
CA LEU A 417 -15.82 31.24 -5.45
C LEU A 417 -17.19 30.59 -5.23
N ASN A 418 -17.96 30.49 -6.30
CA ASN A 418 -19.23 29.75 -6.28
C ASN A 418 -19.05 28.26 -6.61
N GLU A 419 -17.89 27.90 -7.17
CA GLU A 419 -17.49 26.53 -7.44
C GLU A 419 -15.96 26.39 -7.34
N LEU A 420 -15.50 25.18 -7.01
CA LEU A 420 -14.08 24.87 -6.93
C LEU A 420 -13.53 24.62 -8.35
N ARG A 421 -12.41 25.26 -8.69
CA ARG A 421 -11.70 25.10 -9.96
C ARG A 421 -10.18 25.05 -9.72
N PRO A 422 -9.40 24.46 -10.64
CA PRO A 422 -7.94 24.56 -10.63
C PRO A 422 -7.47 26.03 -10.60
N TRP A 423 -6.41 26.35 -9.86
CA TRP A 423 -5.95 27.73 -9.69
C TRP A 423 -5.48 28.38 -11.00
N ASN A 424 -4.94 27.59 -11.92
CA ASN A 424 -4.55 28.06 -13.25
C ASN A 424 -5.72 28.53 -14.12
N GLU A 425 -6.96 28.35 -13.64
CA GLU A 425 -8.21 28.81 -14.27
C GLU A 425 -8.90 29.91 -13.47
N ILE A 426 -8.24 30.45 -12.43
CA ILE A 426 -8.73 31.56 -11.60
C ILE A 426 -7.87 32.78 -11.88
N ASP A 427 -8.49 33.86 -12.37
CA ASP A 427 -7.82 35.12 -12.67
C ASP A 427 -7.00 35.62 -11.47
N GLY A 428 -5.71 35.86 -11.69
CA GLY A 428 -4.75 36.31 -10.67
C GLY A 428 -4.06 35.19 -9.88
N LEU A 429 -4.40 33.92 -10.14
CA LEU A 429 -3.76 32.75 -9.52
C LEU A 429 -3.03 31.86 -10.55
N GLU A 430 -2.89 32.29 -11.80
CA GLU A 430 -2.42 31.47 -12.92
C GLU A 430 -1.01 30.92 -12.69
N THR A 431 -0.17 31.68 -11.99
CA THR A 431 1.19 31.31 -11.62
C THR A 431 1.38 31.15 -10.12
N ALA A 432 0.32 31.31 -9.33
CA ALA A 432 0.40 31.25 -7.88
C ALA A 432 0.83 29.85 -7.43
N SER A 433 1.76 29.79 -6.49
CA SER A 433 2.40 28.53 -6.08
C SER A 433 2.65 28.50 -4.58
N ASP A 434 1.65 28.18 -3.76
CA ASP A 434 1.84 27.84 -2.34
C ASP A 434 0.57 27.22 -1.67
N ILE A 435 0.11 27.79 -0.55
CA ILE A 435 -1.01 27.36 0.28
C ILE A 435 -2.23 28.24 -0.02
N GLY A 436 -3.33 27.59 -0.44
CA GLY A 436 -4.65 28.19 -0.48
C GLY A 436 -5.47 27.68 0.69
N THR A 437 -6.17 28.59 1.38
CA THR A 437 -7.15 28.25 2.42
C THR A 437 -8.55 28.51 1.90
N TYR A 438 -9.35 27.45 1.79
CA TYR A 438 -10.74 27.51 1.36
C TYR A 438 -11.65 27.54 2.58
N ARG A 439 -12.40 28.63 2.73
CA ARG A 439 -13.32 28.82 3.87
C ARG A 439 -14.76 28.80 3.40
N ASN A 440 -15.60 28.08 4.12
CA ASN A 440 -17.04 28.18 3.98
C ASN A 440 -17.75 27.99 5.32
N ALA A 441 -19.06 28.25 5.31
CA ALA A 441 -19.95 27.91 6.42
C ALA A 441 -21.16 27.16 5.87
N PHE A 442 -21.73 26.28 6.69
CA PHE A 442 -22.91 25.49 6.32
C PHE A 442 -23.74 25.16 7.56
N ASP A 443 -25.04 24.97 7.36
CA ASP A 443 -26.00 24.73 8.44
C ASP A 443 -26.49 23.28 8.40
N ILE A 444 -26.33 22.56 9.51
CA ILE A 444 -26.90 21.22 9.71
C ILE A 444 -27.77 21.28 10.96
N LYS A 445 -29.08 21.40 10.76
CA LYS A 445 -30.08 21.36 11.84
C LYS A 445 -30.68 19.97 11.88
N LYS A 446 -30.48 19.21 12.98
CA LYS A 446 -31.24 18.01 13.46
C LYS A 446 -30.42 17.13 14.43
N ASN A 447 -30.96 15.99 14.85
CA ASN A 447 -30.42 15.06 15.86
C ASN A 447 -29.05 14.46 15.46
N ILE A 448 -27.97 15.22 15.67
CA ILE A 448 -26.59 14.78 15.41
C ILE A 448 -26.22 13.53 16.23
N ALA A 449 -26.84 13.34 17.40
CA ALA A 449 -26.49 12.23 18.29
C ALA A 449 -26.68 10.84 17.66
N GLU A 450 -27.59 10.70 16.69
CA GLU A 450 -27.87 9.45 15.98
C GLU A 450 -27.48 9.53 14.48
N THR A 451 -26.89 10.65 14.04
CA THR A 451 -26.56 10.89 12.64
C THR A 451 -25.05 10.83 12.43
N ARG A 452 -24.59 9.87 11.62
CA ARG A 452 -23.20 9.84 11.15
C ARG A 452 -23.01 10.79 9.97
N ILE A 453 -22.07 11.73 10.09
CA ILE A 453 -21.80 12.76 9.08
C ILE A 453 -20.48 12.47 8.40
N LEU A 454 -20.54 12.30 7.07
CA LEU A 454 -19.40 11.93 6.25
C LEU A 454 -19.12 13.04 5.23
N LEU A 455 -17.86 13.44 5.14
CA LEU A 455 -17.37 14.44 4.19
C LEU A 455 -16.66 13.76 3.03
N ASP A 456 -17.18 13.94 1.82
CA ASP A 456 -16.45 13.67 0.59
C ASP A 456 -15.83 14.99 0.10
N VAL A 457 -14.50 15.03 0.07
CA VAL A 457 -13.74 16.21 -0.38
C VAL A 457 -13.48 16.21 -1.88
N GLY A 458 -13.81 15.13 -2.59
CA GLY A 458 -13.45 14.96 -4.00
C GLY A 458 -11.95 14.78 -4.21
N ASN A 459 -11.48 15.18 -5.40
CA ASN A 459 -10.05 15.10 -5.72
C ASN A 459 -9.33 16.37 -5.25
N VAL A 460 -8.28 16.19 -4.45
CA VAL A 460 -7.38 17.26 -4.03
C VAL A 460 -5.98 16.93 -4.52
N GLU A 461 -5.42 17.81 -5.33
CA GLU A 461 -4.03 17.73 -5.75
C GLU A 461 -3.12 18.26 -4.64
N GLY A 462 -1.99 17.59 -4.39
CA GLY A 462 -1.05 17.99 -3.35
C GLY A 462 -1.33 17.38 -1.98
N SER A 463 -1.23 18.20 -0.94
CA SER A 463 -1.43 17.81 0.45
C SER A 463 -2.30 18.85 1.12
N TRP A 464 -3.22 18.39 1.94
CA TRP A 464 -4.26 19.24 2.51
C TRP A 464 -4.56 18.86 3.97
N GLY A 465 -5.21 19.78 4.67
CA GLY A 465 -5.69 19.62 6.03
C GLY A 465 -7.16 20.02 6.10
N LEU A 466 -7.80 19.75 7.22
CA LEU A 466 -9.19 20.11 7.43
C LEU A 466 -9.35 20.64 8.85
N GLU A 467 -10.10 21.72 8.97
CA GLU A 467 -10.56 22.24 10.24
C GLU A 467 -12.06 22.46 10.16
N ILE A 468 -12.78 21.97 11.16
CA ILE A 468 -14.22 22.17 11.31
C ILE A 468 -14.45 22.78 12.69
N ASN A 469 -15.17 23.89 12.77
CA ASN A 469 -15.45 24.63 14.01
C ASN A 469 -14.18 24.91 14.85
N GLY A 470 -13.08 25.28 14.18
CA GLY A 470 -11.79 25.56 14.82
C GLY A 470 -11.02 24.32 15.31
N LYS A 471 -11.52 23.10 15.06
CA LYS A 471 -10.87 21.84 15.43
C LYS A 471 -10.22 21.19 14.20
N THR A 472 -8.92 20.94 14.26
CA THR A 472 -8.19 20.22 13.21
C THR A 472 -8.62 18.75 13.16
N VAL A 473 -8.94 18.26 11.96
CA VAL A 473 -9.23 16.85 11.72
C VAL A 473 -7.93 16.12 11.36
N THR A 474 -7.50 15.20 12.22
CA THR A 474 -6.20 14.53 12.10
C THR A 474 -6.20 13.40 11.06
N GLU A 475 -7.35 12.78 10.82
CA GLU A 475 -7.56 11.57 10.03
C GLU A 475 -7.67 11.82 8.51
N VAL A 476 -7.34 13.03 8.04
CA VAL A 476 -7.42 13.38 6.61
C VAL A 476 -6.63 12.39 5.73
N ASP A 477 -7.33 11.67 4.86
CA ASP A 477 -6.73 10.75 3.87
C ASP A 477 -6.45 11.46 2.55
N TRP A 478 -5.17 11.65 2.22
CA TRP A 478 -4.75 12.27 0.96
C TRP A 478 -5.02 11.40 -0.27
N PHE A 479 -5.25 10.09 -0.10
CA PHE A 479 -5.60 9.20 -1.20
C PHE A 479 -7.08 9.25 -1.57
N GLY A 480 -7.96 9.70 -0.67
CA GLY A 480 -9.40 9.74 -0.91
C GLY A 480 -10.02 8.34 -0.98
N THR A 481 -9.58 7.43 -0.11
CA THR A 481 -10.01 6.01 -0.11
C THR A 481 -11.46 5.85 0.29
N GLU A 482 -11.87 6.58 1.32
CA GLU A 482 -13.22 6.61 1.89
C GLU A 482 -13.60 8.05 2.24
N PRO A 483 -14.90 8.39 2.25
CA PRO A 483 -15.37 9.63 2.86
C PRO A 483 -14.90 9.74 4.31
N LEU A 484 -14.47 10.95 4.69
CA LEU A 484 -13.96 11.23 6.02
C LEU A 484 -15.12 11.30 7.02
N ASP A 485 -15.01 10.58 8.13
CA ASP A 485 -15.98 10.70 9.22
C ASP A 485 -15.70 11.97 10.02
N VAL A 486 -16.64 12.92 9.94
CA VAL A 486 -16.52 14.22 10.61
C VAL A 486 -17.55 14.38 11.73
N THR A 487 -18.25 13.31 12.10
CA THR A 487 -19.39 13.34 13.03
C THR A 487 -19.06 14.08 14.33
N ASP A 488 -17.92 13.78 14.96
CA ASP A 488 -17.53 14.37 16.25
C ASP A 488 -17.04 15.83 16.14
N TYR A 489 -16.93 16.38 14.93
CA TYR A 489 -16.52 17.76 14.68
C TYR A 489 -17.70 18.70 14.38
N ILE A 490 -18.89 18.16 14.13
CA ILE A 490 -20.07 18.91 13.70
C ILE A 490 -20.94 19.30 14.90
N GLU A 491 -21.46 20.52 14.87
CA GLU A 491 -22.39 21.09 15.84
C GLU A 491 -23.77 21.30 15.22
N ASN A 492 -24.81 21.33 16.05
CA ASN A 492 -26.17 21.56 15.57
C ASN A 492 -26.34 23.02 15.18
N GLY A 493 -26.72 23.26 13.93
CA GLY A 493 -26.83 24.60 13.35
C GLY A 493 -25.62 24.93 12.46
N ASN A 494 -25.11 26.15 12.60
CA ASN A 494 -24.06 26.67 11.72
C ASN A 494 -22.69 26.10 12.08
N ASN A 495 -21.98 25.63 11.07
CA ASN A 495 -20.64 25.06 11.14
C ASN A 495 -19.72 25.84 10.19
N SER A 496 -18.48 26.06 10.62
CA SER A 496 -17.41 26.61 9.77
C SER A 496 -16.46 25.52 9.31
N LYS A 497 -16.02 25.56 8.06
CA LYS A 497 -15.02 24.62 7.53
C LYS A 497 -13.92 25.35 6.78
N ASN A 498 -12.68 24.98 7.10
CA ASN A 498 -11.47 25.42 6.42
C ASN A 498 -10.74 24.20 5.85
N ILE A 499 -10.39 24.26 4.57
CA ILE A 499 -9.55 23.27 3.88
C ILE A 499 -8.21 23.91 3.52
#